data_AF-A0A165EVF0-F1
#
_entry.id   AF-A0A165EVF0-F1
#
_cell.length_a   1.000
_cell.length_b   1.000
_cell.length_c   1.000
_cell.angle_alpha   90.00
_cell.angle_beta   90.00
_cell.angle_gamma   90.00
#
_symmetry.space_group_name_H-M   'P 1'
#
loop_
_entity.id
_entity.type
_entity.pdbx_description
1 polymer ?
#
loop_
_entity_poly.entity_id
_entity_poly.type
_entity_poly.pdbx_seq_one_letter_code
_entity_poly.pdbx_strand_id
1 'polypeptide(L)'
;MCCQYNHALDVLENWVVQHLFELEKFNLQGTGYAMCRAIAKAMDECCSAIQTALQKYNDLAQKLIPPWPKLNYDTVITMMWVLEFALLQFSKRNVQEEQWANHLVQEMMVQWHLLQCTKQEI
;
A
#
# COMPACT_ATOMS: atom_id res chain seq x y z
N MET A 1 17.77 10.10 8.87
CA MET A 1 17.48 10.09 7.42
C MET A 1 16.58 8.91 7.02
N CYS A 2 16.87 7.65 7.40
CA CYS A 2 16.00 6.50 7.07
C CYS A 2 14.56 6.58 7.62
N CYS A 3 14.34 7.10 8.83
CA CYS A 3 13.00 7.11 9.45
C CYS A 3 12.02 8.02 8.72
N GLN A 4 12.49 9.17 8.21
CA GLN A 4 11.67 10.11 7.45
C GLN A 4 11.33 9.58 6.06
N TYR A 5 12.29 8.88 5.42
CA TYR A 5 12.05 8.19 4.15
C TYR A 5 11.01 7.08 4.30
N ASN A 6 11.20 6.17 5.28
CA ASN A 6 10.26 5.09 5.53
C ASN A 6 8.86 5.65 5.81
N HIS A 7 8.76 6.68 6.64
CA HIS A 7 7.47 7.33 6.89
C HIS A 7 6.85 7.94 5.62
N ALA A 8 7.64 8.52 4.72
CA ALA A 8 7.11 9.03 3.45
C ALA A 8 6.66 7.91 2.52
N LEU A 9 7.34 6.76 2.53
CA LEU A 9 6.91 5.56 1.82
C LEU A 9 5.61 5.00 2.41
N ASP A 10 5.52 4.85 3.74
CA ASP A 10 4.31 4.37 4.43
C ASP A 10 3.10 5.26 4.13
N VAL A 11 3.30 6.59 4.12
CA VAL A 11 2.24 7.55 3.77
C VAL A 11 1.82 7.38 2.31
N LEU A 12 2.76 7.20 1.38
CA LEU A 12 2.44 6.97 -0.03
C LEU A 12 1.65 5.66 -0.22
N GLU A 13 2.07 4.59 0.45
CA GLU A 13 1.40 3.30 0.42
C GLU A 13 -0.02 3.37 0.99
N ASN A 14 -0.20 4.03 2.13
CA ASN A 14 -1.51 4.20 2.75
C ASN A 14 -2.50 4.93 1.81
N TRP A 15 -2.06 5.97 1.11
CA TRP A 15 -2.91 6.68 0.15
C TRP A 15 -3.26 5.82 -1.08
N VAL A 16 -2.32 5.00 -1.54
CA VAL A 16 -2.56 4.06 -2.64
C VAL A 16 -3.59 2.99 -2.25
N VAL A 17 -3.46 2.43 -1.04
CA VAL A 17 -4.43 1.48 -0.48
C VAL A 17 -5.80 2.13 -0.30
N GLN A 18 -5.85 3.37 0.19
CA GLN A 18 -7.10 4.10 0.32
C GLN A 18 -7.78 4.34 -1.03
N HIS A 19 -7.03 4.70 -2.07
CA HIS A 19 -7.55 4.88 -3.42
C HIS A 19 -8.11 3.56 -4.00
N LEU A 20 -7.47 2.41 -3.74
CA LEU A 20 -7.98 1.09 -4.12
C LEU A 20 -9.36 0.81 -3.49
N PHE A 21 -9.51 1.11 -2.19
CA PHE A 21 -10.80 0.96 -1.52
C PHE A 21 -11.88 1.88 -2.09
N GLU A 22 -11.54 3.12 -2.46
CA GLU A 22 -12.49 4.02 -3.12
C GLU A 22 -12.90 3.52 -4.53
N LEU A 23 -11.96 2.95 -5.29
CA LEU A 23 -12.24 2.30 -6.57
C LEU A 23 -13.18 1.09 -6.41
N GLU A 24 -12.96 0.26 -5.38
CA GLU A 24 -13.83 -0.87 -5.08
C GLU A 24 -15.26 -0.41 -4.75
N LYS A 25 -15.39 0.64 -3.91
CA LYS A 25 -16.70 1.26 -3.61
C LYS A 25 -17.38 1.82 -4.85
N PHE A 26 -16.61 2.40 -5.78
CA PHE A 26 -17.13 2.89 -7.05
C PHE A 26 -17.68 1.77 -7.94
N ASN A 27 -17.06 0.58 -7.89
CA ASN A 27 -17.47 -0.59 -8.65
C ASN A 27 -18.73 -1.29 -8.10
N LEU A 28 -19.20 -0.91 -6.90
CA LEU A 28 -20.44 -1.46 -6.32
C LEU A 28 -21.67 -0.95 -7.08
N GLN A 29 -22.44 -1.88 -7.64
CA GLN A 29 -23.73 -1.59 -8.29
C GLN A 29 -24.79 -1.21 -7.23
N GLY A 30 -25.59 -0.17 -7.49
CA GLY A 30 -26.73 0.21 -6.64
C GLY A 30 -26.48 1.33 -5.63
N THR A 31 -25.44 2.14 -5.80
CA THR A 31 -25.18 3.32 -4.96
C THR A 31 -26.07 4.52 -5.38
N GLY A 32 -26.70 5.19 -4.41
CA GLY A 32 -27.51 6.38 -4.67
C GLY A 32 -26.66 7.59 -5.07
N TYR A 33 -27.23 8.56 -5.78
CA TYR A 33 -26.51 9.73 -6.33
C TYR A 33 -25.63 10.50 -5.31
N ALA A 34 -26.10 10.64 -4.07
CA ALA A 34 -25.31 11.29 -3.01
C ALA A 34 -24.04 10.51 -2.66
N MET A 35 -24.12 9.17 -2.63
CA MET A 35 -22.98 8.29 -2.39
C MET A 35 -22.00 8.31 -3.56
N CYS A 36 -22.48 8.26 -4.80
CA CYS A 36 -21.62 8.39 -5.98
C CYS A 36 -20.82 9.70 -5.97
N ARG A 37 -21.43 10.82 -5.58
CA ARG A 37 -20.71 12.11 -5.44
C ARG A 37 -19.67 12.08 -4.33
N ALA A 38 -19.96 11.44 -3.20
CA ALA A 38 -19.01 11.30 -2.11
C ALA A 38 -17.79 10.46 -2.53
N ILE A 39 -18.03 9.34 -3.22
CA ILE A 39 -16.96 8.47 -3.75
C ILE A 39 -16.10 9.23 -4.76
N ALA A 40 -16.71 9.93 -5.72
CA ALA A 40 -15.97 10.72 -6.72
C ALA A 40 -15.11 11.80 -6.06
N LYS A 41 -15.62 12.48 -5.02
CA LYS A 41 -14.84 13.47 -4.25
C LYS A 41 -13.68 12.81 -3.50
N ALA A 42 -13.92 11.67 -2.85
CA ALA A 42 -12.88 10.93 -2.14
C ALA A 42 -11.77 10.45 -3.09
N MET A 43 -12.13 10.03 -4.31
CA MET A 43 -11.15 9.66 -5.35
C MET A 43 -10.27 10.85 -5.76
N ASP A 44 -10.85 12.03 -5.99
CA ASP A 44 -10.10 13.24 -6.35
C ASP A 44 -9.14 13.68 -5.23
N GLU A 45 -9.62 13.62 -3.97
CA GLU A 45 -8.81 13.89 -2.79
C GLU A 45 -7.65 12.88 -2.66
N CYS A 46 -7.91 11.59 -2.88
CA CYS A 46 -6.87 10.56 -2.88
C CYS A 46 -5.84 10.77 -3.99
N CYS A 47 -6.27 11.11 -5.22
CA CYS A 47 -5.36 11.41 -6.33
C CYS A 47 -4.41 12.57 -5.99
N SER A 48 -4.94 13.65 -5.43
CA SER A 48 -4.15 14.82 -5.00
C SER A 48 -3.19 14.47 -3.86
N ALA A 49 -3.64 13.64 -2.91
CA ALA A 49 -2.83 13.17 -1.80
C ALA A 49 -1.68 12.25 -2.25
N ILE A 50 -1.94 11.32 -3.19
CA ILE A 50 -0.91 10.46 -3.80
C ILE A 50 0.16 11.32 -4.48
N GLN A 51 -0.22 12.32 -5.27
CA GLN A 51 0.74 13.21 -5.93
C GLN A 51 1.65 13.94 -4.92
N THR A 52 1.06 14.45 -3.82
CA THR A 52 1.80 15.14 -2.76
C THR A 52 2.73 14.19 -2.01
N ALA A 53 2.25 13.00 -1.65
CA ALA A 53 3.04 11.98 -0.98
C ALA A 53 4.20 11.49 -1.87
N LEU A 54 3.95 11.33 -3.18
CA LEU A 54 4.93 10.93 -4.17
C LEU A 54 6.05 11.96 -4.31
N GLN A 55 5.73 13.25 -4.33
CA GLN A 55 6.75 14.31 -4.33
C GLN A 55 7.64 14.22 -3.09
N LYS A 56 7.03 14.09 -1.90
CA LYS A 56 7.76 13.95 -0.64
C LYS A 56 8.64 12.70 -0.61
N TYR A 57 8.15 11.58 -1.13
CA TYR A 57 8.93 10.35 -1.31
C TYR A 57 10.14 10.62 -2.21
N ASN A 58 9.92 11.18 -3.40
CA ASN A 58 10.98 11.43 -4.38
C ASN A 58 12.07 12.39 -3.85
N ASP A 59 11.67 13.43 -3.11
CA ASP A 59 12.60 14.38 -2.49
C ASP A 59 13.49 13.72 -1.43
N LEU A 60 12.94 12.76 -0.67
CA LEU A 60 13.68 12.03 0.35
C LEU A 60 14.50 10.88 -0.24
N ALA A 61 13.98 10.20 -1.27
CA ALA A 61 14.67 9.14 -2.00
C ALA A 61 15.99 9.62 -2.61
N GLN A 62 16.00 10.84 -3.15
CA GLN A 62 17.22 11.48 -3.71
C GLN A 62 18.26 11.85 -2.65
N LYS A 63 17.85 12.03 -1.39
CA LYS A 63 18.75 12.37 -0.28
C LYS A 63 19.40 11.14 0.37
N LEU A 64 18.97 9.94 -0.01
CA LEU A 64 19.57 8.69 0.48
C LEU A 64 20.92 8.41 -0.16
N ILE A 65 21.75 7.61 0.51
CA ILE A 65 23.05 7.15 0.03
C ILE A 65 23.05 5.61 0.10
N PRO A 66 22.97 4.89 -1.04
CA PRO A 66 22.81 5.40 -2.40
C PRO A 66 21.42 6.02 -2.65
N PRO A 67 21.28 6.92 -3.63
CA PRO A 67 19.98 7.51 -3.98
C PRO A 67 19.04 6.46 -4.56
N TRP A 68 17.78 6.50 -4.13
CA TRP A 68 16.74 5.61 -4.63
C TRP A 68 16.10 6.15 -5.91
N PRO A 69 15.59 5.28 -6.80
CA PRO A 69 14.94 5.70 -8.04
C PRO A 69 13.70 6.54 -7.75
N LYS A 70 13.44 7.54 -8.61
CA LYS A 70 12.20 8.31 -8.53
C LYS A 70 11.03 7.47 -9.06
N LEU A 71 9.89 7.60 -8.40
CA LEU A 71 8.63 7.04 -8.85
C LEU A 71 7.82 8.10 -9.60
N ASN A 72 7.25 7.70 -10.74
CA ASN A 72 6.26 8.50 -11.47
C ASN A 72 4.86 8.08 -11.06
N TYR A 73 3.89 8.98 -11.24
CA TYR A 73 2.49 8.68 -10.91
C TYR A 73 1.96 7.46 -11.67
N ASP A 74 2.23 7.36 -12.97
CA ASP A 74 1.84 6.19 -13.79
C ASP A 74 2.42 4.88 -13.27
N THR A 75 3.66 4.92 -12.76
CA THR A 75 4.31 3.78 -12.14
C THR A 75 3.60 3.37 -10.86
N VAL A 76 3.22 4.34 -10.01
CA VAL A 76 2.45 4.07 -8.78
C VAL A 76 1.08 3.49 -9.09
N ILE A 77 0.37 4.00 -10.09
CA ILE A 77 -0.93 3.46 -10.51
C ILE A 77 -0.80 2.07 -11.15
N THR A 78 0.26 1.83 -11.93
CA THR A 78 0.53 0.49 -12.48
C THR A 78 0.84 -0.50 -11.36
N MET A 79 1.62 -0.09 -10.35
CA MET A 79 1.92 -0.89 -9.16
C MET A 79 0.66 -1.19 -8.34
N MET A 80 -0.25 -0.23 -8.22
CA MET A 80 -1.55 -0.39 -7.57
C MET A 80 -2.41 -1.48 -8.25
N TRP A 81 -2.38 -1.56 -9.59
CA TRP A 81 -3.13 -2.56 -10.35
C TRP A 81 -2.54 -3.97 -10.34
N VAL A 82 -1.21 -4.09 -10.24
CA VAL A 82 -0.52 -5.39 -10.44
C VAL A 82 -0.66 -6.33 -9.24
N LEU A 83 -0.58 -5.85 -7.99
CA LEU A 83 -1.04 -6.51 -6.74
C LEU A 83 -0.49 -5.76 -5.52
N GLU A 84 -1.14 -6.00 -4.37
CA GLU A 84 -1.12 -5.31 -3.07
C GLU A 84 0.22 -4.90 -2.42
N PHE A 85 1.40 -5.20 -2.98
CA PHE A 85 2.67 -5.04 -2.26
C PHE A 85 3.86 -4.56 -3.11
N ALA A 86 3.62 -4.08 -4.33
CA ALA A 86 4.71 -3.63 -5.20
C ALA A 86 5.46 -2.40 -4.62
N LEU A 87 4.84 -1.62 -3.74
CA LEU A 87 5.51 -0.51 -3.04
C LEU A 87 6.43 -0.98 -1.90
N LEU A 88 6.17 -2.16 -1.31
CA LEU A 88 6.99 -2.71 -0.23
C LEU A 88 8.41 -3.07 -0.67
N GLN A 89 8.66 -3.24 -1.97
CA GLN A 89 10.00 -3.42 -2.50
C GLN A 89 10.91 -2.19 -2.25
N PHE A 90 10.31 -1.02 -2.03
CA PHE A 90 11.03 0.22 -1.71
C PHE A 90 11.28 0.42 -0.21
N SER A 91 10.78 -0.50 0.63
CA SER A 91 11.03 -0.49 2.06
C SER A 91 12.44 -1.00 2.38
N LYS A 92 13.01 -0.53 3.50
CA LYS A 92 14.43 -0.74 3.85
C LYS A 92 14.83 -2.22 4.01
N ARG A 93 13.89 -3.09 4.40
CA ARG A 93 14.03 -4.54 4.29
C ARG A 93 13.01 -4.91 3.24
N ASN A 94 13.43 -5.18 2.01
CA ASN A 94 12.51 -5.62 0.98
C ASN A 94 11.67 -6.75 1.55
N VAL A 95 10.44 -6.43 1.95
CA VAL A 95 9.61 -7.33 2.76
C VAL A 95 9.35 -8.63 1.99
N GLN A 96 9.36 -8.55 0.67
CA GLN A 96 9.20 -9.68 -0.24
C GLN A 96 10.34 -10.71 -0.13
N GLU A 97 11.54 -10.31 0.34
CA GLU A 97 12.68 -11.21 0.54
C GLU A 97 12.70 -11.87 1.92
N GLU A 98 11.82 -11.44 2.83
CA GLU A 98 11.76 -12.01 4.17
C GLU A 98 11.14 -13.41 4.14
N GLN A 99 11.63 -14.32 4.99
CA GLN A 99 11.19 -15.72 5.00
C GLN A 99 9.69 -15.86 5.28
N TRP A 100 9.12 -14.96 6.08
CA TRP A 100 7.69 -14.93 6.39
C TRP A 100 6.82 -14.36 5.26
N ALA A 101 7.41 -13.71 4.25
CA ALA A 101 6.68 -13.30 3.05
C ALA A 101 6.53 -14.42 2.03
N ASN A 102 7.21 -15.56 2.24
CA ASN A 102 7.01 -16.76 1.43
C ASN A 102 5.59 -17.32 1.66
N HIS A 103 4.84 -17.50 0.58
CA HIS A 103 3.45 -17.97 0.63
C HIS A 103 3.27 -19.27 1.42
N LEU A 104 4.15 -20.27 1.22
CA LEU A 104 4.08 -21.54 1.95
C LEU A 104 4.32 -21.34 3.46
N VAL A 105 5.21 -20.42 3.82
CA VAL A 105 5.49 -20.09 5.22
C VAL A 105 4.30 -19.37 5.84
N GLN A 106 3.64 -18.46 5.11
CA GLN A 106 2.43 -17.78 5.55
C GLN A 106 1.29 -18.77 5.80
N GLU A 107 1.02 -19.65 4.84
CA GLU A 107 -0.03 -20.67 4.98
C GLU A 107 0.24 -21.56 6.20
N MET A 108 1.46 -22.06 6.36
CA MET A 108 1.84 -22.88 7.50
C MET A 108 1.74 -22.12 8.83
N MET A 109 2.11 -20.84 8.85
CA MET A 109 2.00 -19.99 10.03
C MET A 109 0.53 -19.77 10.42
N VAL A 110 -0.36 -19.51 9.45
CA VAL A 110 -1.81 -19.38 9.68
C VAL A 110 -2.39 -20.68 10.24
N GLN A 111 -2.07 -21.82 9.61
CA GLN A 111 -2.53 -23.14 10.08
C GLN A 111 -2.03 -23.44 11.50
N TRP A 112 -0.76 -23.16 11.78
CA TRP A 112 -0.20 -23.30 13.12
C TRP A 112 -0.92 -22.41 14.13
N HIS A 113 -1.21 -21.16 13.78
CA HIS A 113 -1.89 -20.22 14.66
C HIS A 113 -3.32 -20.68 14.98
N LEU A 114 -4.06 -21.17 13.98
CA LEU A 114 -5.37 -21.78 14.16
C LEU A 114 -5.32 -22.98 15.11
N LEU A 115 -4.30 -23.84 14.98
CA LEU A 115 -4.09 -24.97 15.89
C LEU A 115 -3.76 -24.53 17.32
N GLN A 116 -3.09 -23.38 17.53
CA GLN A 116 -2.88 -22.85 18.87
C GLN A 116 -4.18 -22.26 19.46
N CYS A 117 -4.95 -21.51 18.66
CA CYS A 117 -6.23 -20.97 19.10
C CYS A 117 -7.18 -22.11 19.53
N THR A 118 -7.32 -23.16 18.71
CA THR A 118 -8.15 -24.32 19.05
C THR A 118 -7.70 -25.06 20.32
N LYS A 119 -6.39 -25.10 20.63
CA LYS A 119 -5.87 -25.67 21.88
C LYS A 119 -6.14 -24.79 23.11
N GLN A 120 -6.27 -23.48 22.93
CA GLN A 120 -6.55 -22.54 24.02
C GLN A 120 -8.04 -22.45 24.35
N GLU A 121 -8.91 -22.84 23.41
CA GLU A 121 -10.37 -22.83 23.57
C GLU A 121 -10.92 -24.09 24.26
N ILE A 122 -10.09 -25.12 24.47
CA ILE A 122 -10.39 -26.38 25.18
C ILE A 122 -9.86 -26.30 26.62
#